data_AF-Q72VU9-F1
#
_entry.id   AF-Q72VU9-F1
#
_cell.length_a   1.000
_cell.length_b   1.000
_cell.length_c   1.000
_cell.angle_alpha   90.00
_cell.angle_beta   90.00
_cell.angle_gamma   90.00
#
_symmetry.space_group_name_H-M   'P 1'
#
loop_
_entity.id
_entity.type
_entity.pdbx_description
1 polymer ?
#
loop_
_entity_poly.entity_id
_entity_poly.type
_entity_poly.pdbx_seq_one_letter_code
_entity_poly.pdbx_strand_id
1 'polypeptide(L)'
;MRTREKSSIEKEKEPFMNLIEKVKEEFWPKLKTVVSKIPFTEDLIALYYSMMDPETPFRTKLIIAGALIYFISPLDAIPDFIPGAGFLDDAGVIAAVLASVQSAIREEHRIKAREFLEKK
;
A
#
# COMPACT_ATOMS: atom_id res chain seq x y z
N MET A 1 -24.15 4.12 -26.77
CA MET A 1 -22.75 3.76 -27.09
C MET A 1 -21.82 4.13 -25.92
N ARG A 2 -22.10 3.65 -24.69
CA ARG A 2 -21.42 4.10 -23.45
C ARG A 2 -21.05 2.96 -22.48
N THR A 3 -21.30 1.70 -22.89
CA THR A 3 -21.19 0.50 -22.05
C THR A 3 -19.88 -0.28 -22.25
N ARG A 4 -19.14 -0.07 -23.34
CA ARG A 4 -17.87 -0.78 -23.59
C ARG A 4 -16.65 -0.13 -22.92
N GLU A 5 -16.61 1.19 -22.79
CA GLU A 5 -15.46 1.90 -22.19
C GLU A 5 -15.31 1.68 -20.67
N LYS A 6 -16.42 1.63 -19.92
CA LYS A 6 -16.37 1.37 -18.47
C LYS A 6 -15.74 0.01 -18.14
N SER A 7 -16.04 -1.01 -18.94
CA SER A 7 -15.50 -2.37 -18.78
C SER A 7 -13.99 -2.44 -18.99
N SER A 8 -13.42 -1.61 -19.88
CA SER A 8 -11.97 -1.56 -20.12
C SER A 8 -11.20 -0.89 -18.99
N ILE A 9 -11.77 0.19 -18.42
CA ILE A 9 -11.16 0.93 -17.29
C ILE A 9 -11.22 0.12 -15.99
N GLU A 10 -12.28 -0.65 -15.78
CA GLU A 10 -12.42 -1.53 -14.61
C GLU A 10 -11.37 -2.67 -14.64
N LYS A 11 -11.16 -3.30 -15.81
CA LYS A 11 -10.15 -4.35 -15.99
C LYS A 11 -8.71 -3.86 -15.78
N GLU A 12 -8.41 -2.63 -16.19
CA GLU A 12 -7.10 -2.01 -15.96
C GLU A 12 -6.84 -1.75 -14.47
N LYS A 13 -7.91 -1.53 -13.69
CA LYS A 13 -7.86 -1.28 -12.24
C LYS A 13 -7.88 -2.54 -11.39
N GLU A 14 -8.34 -3.68 -11.90
CA GLU A 14 -8.37 -4.95 -11.17
C GLU A 14 -7.05 -5.33 -10.48
N PRO A 15 -5.87 -5.32 -11.14
CA PRO A 15 -4.62 -5.70 -10.48
C PRO A 15 -4.30 -4.79 -9.27
N PHE A 16 -4.62 -3.50 -9.39
CA PHE A 16 -4.43 -2.50 -8.35
C PHE A 16 -5.40 -2.68 -7.17
N MET A 17 -6.65 -3.06 -7.45
CA MET A 17 -7.62 -3.38 -6.41
C MET A 17 -7.27 -4.67 -5.67
N ASN A 18 -6.80 -5.69 -6.39
CA ASN A 18 -6.33 -6.94 -5.81
C ASN A 18 -5.12 -6.70 -4.88
N LEU A 19 -4.25 -5.75 -5.22
CA LEU A 19 -3.11 -5.36 -4.37
C LEU A 19 -3.59 -4.80 -3.03
N ILE A 20 -4.55 -3.86 -3.04
CA ILE A 20 -5.12 -3.27 -1.81
C ILE A 20 -5.81 -4.37 -0.98
N GLU A 21 -6.54 -5.28 -1.62
CA GLU A 21 -7.21 -6.36 -0.90
C GLU A 21 -6.22 -7.31 -0.24
N LYS A 22 -5.14 -7.67 -0.94
CA LYS A 22 -4.05 -8.48 -0.40
C LYS A 22 -3.42 -7.84 0.85
N VAL A 23 -3.18 -6.52 0.82
CA VAL A 23 -2.70 -5.79 2.00
C VAL A 23 -3.69 -5.90 3.15
N LYS A 24 -5.00 -5.73 2.90
CA LYS A 24 -6.02 -5.80 3.94
C LYS A 24 -6.06 -7.15 4.64
N GLU A 25 -5.85 -8.23 3.88
CA GLU A 25 -5.86 -9.60 4.40
C GLU A 25 -4.56 -9.94 5.17
N GLU A 26 -3.40 -9.56 4.63
CA GLU A 26 -2.12 -10.05 5.13
C GLU A 26 -1.40 -9.11 6.12
N PHE A 27 -1.75 -7.81 6.13
CA PHE A 27 -1.08 -6.81 6.96
C PHE A 27 -1.13 -7.13 8.45
N TRP A 28 -2.33 -7.34 9.00
CA TRP A 28 -2.50 -7.56 10.44
C TRP A 28 -1.85 -8.87 10.94
N PRO A 29 -2.02 -10.01 10.26
CA PRO A 29 -1.29 -11.23 10.58
C PRO A 29 0.22 -11.00 10.60
N LYS A 30 0.79 -10.37 9.57
CA LYS A 30 2.23 -10.10 9.51
C LYS A 30 2.67 -9.17 10.64
N LEU A 31 2.00 -8.03 10.80
CA LEU A 31 2.36 -7.03 11.79
C LEU A 31 2.43 -7.66 13.19
N LYS A 32 1.44 -8.48 13.58
CA LYS A 32 1.43 -9.15 14.89
C LYS A 32 2.68 -10.00 15.17
N THR A 33 3.34 -10.53 14.14
CA THR A 33 4.57 -11.33 14.29
C THR A 33 5.84 -10.50 14.52
N VAL A 34 5.84 -9.23 14.11
CA VAL A 34 7.03 -8.35 14.10
C VAL A 34 6.84 -7.04 14.87
N VAL A 35 5.63 -6.70 15.30
CA VAL A 35 5.22 -5.49 16.05
C VAL A 35 6.11 -5.22 17.27
N SER A 36 6.61 -6.26 17.94
CA SER A 36 7.49 -6.12 19.12
C SER A 36 8.98 -6.08 18.78
N LYS A 37 9.33 -6.21 17.49
CA LYS A 37 10.71 -6.33 17.00
C LYS A 37 11.16 -5.13 16.17
N ILE A 38 10.24 -4.27 15.74
CA ILE A 38 10.54 -3.15 14.83
C ILE A 38 10.13 -1.79 15.42
N PRO A 39 11.00 -0.76 15.33
CA PRO A 39 10.74 0.55 15.93
C PRO A 39 9.77 1.41 15.10
N PHE A 40 9.48 1.04 13.85
CA PHE A 40 8.61 1.77 12.92
C PHE A 40 7.21 1.14 12.81
N THR A 41 6.77 0.44 13.85
CA THR A 41 5.44 -0.19 13.90
C THR A 41 4.32 0.84 13.76
N GLU A 42 4.45 2.00 14.42
CA GLU A 42 3.49 3.09 14.33
C GLU A 42 3.34 3.59 12.88
N ASP A 43 4.46 3.76 12.17
CA ASP A 43 4.46 4.21 10.78
C ASP A 43 3.74 3.22 9.85
N LEU A 44 3.94 1.91 10.05
CA LEU A 44 3.26 0.89 9.26
C LEU A 44 1.74 0.90 9.46
N ILE A 45 1.30 1.11 10.71
CA ILE A 45 -0.12 1.20 11.02
C ILE A 45 -0.71 2.50 10.46
N ALA A 46 0.02 3.63 10.56
CA ALA A 46 -0.39 4.90 9.98
C ALA A 46 -0.53 4.82 8.46
N LEU A 47 0.41 4.14 7.79
CA LEU A 47 0.33 3.83 6.37
C LEU A 47 -0.92 3.01 6.05
N TYR A 48 -1.18 1.94 6.79
CA TYR A 48 -2.38 1.13 6.60
C TYR A 48 -3.67 1.96 6.73
N TYR A 49 -3.77 2.81 7.75
CA TYR A 49 -4.93 3.70 7.91
C TYR A 49 -5.04 4.74 6.79
N SER A 50 -3.93 5.31 6.35
CA SER A 50 -3.91 6.24 5.20
C SER A 50 -4.37 5.54 3.92
N MET A 51 -4.02 4.28 3.70
CA MET A 51 -4.53 3.49 2.55
C MET A 51 -6.06 3.31 2.61
N MET A 52 -6.61 3.13 3.82
CA MET A 52 -8.04 2.90 4.03
C MET A 52 -8.88 4.19 4.02
N ASP A 53 -8.25 5.35 4.18
CA ASP A 53 -8.93 6.64 4.21
C ASP A 53 -9.56 6.98 2.83
N PRO A 54 -10.88 7.22 2.74
CA PRO A 54 -11.53 7.64 1.49
C PRO A 54 -10.97 8.94 0.90
N GLU A 55 -10.41 9.83 1.73
CA GLU A 55 -9.82 11.09 1.26
C GLU A 55 -8.42 10.92 0.65
N THR A 56 -7.76 9.78 0.89
CA THR A 56 -6.48 9.49 0.27
C THR A 56 -6.65 9.26 -1.24
N PRO A 57 -5.93 10.00 -2.11
CA PRO A 57 -6.01 9.80 -3.55
C PRO A 57 -5.70 8.36 -3.95
N PHE A 58 -6.41 7.84 -4.95
CA PHE A 58 -6.24 6.44 -5.39
C PHE A 58 -4.78 6.10 -5.71
N ARG A 59 -4.05 6.99 -6.39
CA ARG A 59 -2.62 6.79 -6.69
C ARG A 59 -1.80 6.59 -5.42
N THR A 60 -2.02 7.40 -4.40
CA THR A 60 -1.35 7.27 -3.10
C THR A 60 -1.69 5.95 -2.42
N LYS A 61 -2.95 5.50 -2.47
CA LYS A 61 -3.34 4.19 -1.91
C LYS A 61 -2.55 3.05 -2.54
N LEU A 62 -2.34 3.07 -3.86
CA LEU A 62 -1.55 2.05 -4.55
C LEU A 62 -0.10 2.06 -4.14
N ILE A 63 0.46 3.25 -3.98
CA ILE A 63 1.84 3.41 -3.54
C ILE A 63 2.02 2.85 -2.13
N ILE A 64 1.12 3.21 -1.22
CA ILE A 64 1.11 2.68 0.15
C ILE A 64 0.92 1.15 0.12
N ALA A 65 0.00 0.66 -0.71
CA ALA A 65 -0.24 -0.78 -0.84
C ALA A 65 1.02 -1.53 -1.29
N GLY A 66 1.75 -0.99 -2.27
CA GLY A 66 3.03 -1.57 -2.72
C GLY A 66 4.08 -1.61 -1.61
N ALA A 67 4.22 -0.52 -0.84
CA ALA A 67 5.14 -0.47 0.30
C ALA A 67 4.76 -1.49 1.39
N LEU A 68 3.47 -1.63 1.68
CA LEU A 68 2.97 -2.59 2.68
C LEU A 68 3.12 -4.04 2.20
N ILE A 69 2.92 -4.32 0.90
CA ILE A 69 3.19 -5.65 0.33
C ILE A 69 4.67 -6.01 0.41
N TYR A 70 5.58 -5.08 0.13
CA TYR A 70 7.02 -5.32 0.30
C TYR A 70 7.37 -5.64 1.75
N PHE A 71 6.68 -5.02 2.72
CA PHE A 71 6.82 -5.37 4.14
C PHE A 71 6.24 -6.75 4.50
N ILE A 72 5.08 -7.10 3.94
CA ILE A 72 4.38 -8.36 4.21
C ILE A 72 5.16 -9.57 3.67
N SER A 73 5.47 -9.55 2.38
CA SER A 73 6.25 -10.58 1.72
C SER A 73 7.20 -9.98 0.68
N PRO A 74 8.42 -9.59 1.09
CA PRO A 74 9.40 -9.02 0.15
C PRO A 74 9.82 -10.04 -0.92
N LEU A 75 9.72 -11.34 -0.61
CA LEU A 75 10.05 -12.42 -1.54
C LEU A 75 8.91 -12.78 -2.49
N ASP A 76 7.63 -12.51 -2.19
CA ASP A 76 6.51 -12.75 -3.12
C ASP A 76 6.12 -11.48 -3.90
N ALA A 77 6.54 -10.29 -3.45
CA ALA A 77 6.29 -9.02 -4.13
C ALA A 77 7.15 -8.83 -5.40
N ILE A 78 8.30 -9.51 -5.48
CA ILE A 78 9.28 -9.44 -6.56
C ILE A 78 9.04 -10.48 -7.69
N PRO A 79 8.63 -11.75 -7.44
CA PRO A 79 8.61 -12.80 -8.46
C PRO A 79 7.44 -12.73 -9.44
N ASP A 80 6.26 -12.27 -9.01
CA ASP A 80 5.05 -12.29 -9.84
C ASP A 80 4.93 -11.08 -10.80
N PHE A 81 5.74 -10.04 -10.61
CA PHE A 81 5.74 -8.83 -11.45
C PHE A 81 6.77 -8.85 -12.60
N ILE A 82 7.56 -9.92 -12.73
CA ILE A 82 8.59 -10.01 -13.77
C ILE A 82 8.40 -11.28 -14.61
N PRO A 83 7.54 -11.17 -15.64
CA PRO A 83 7.92 -11.74 -16.93
C PRO A 83 7.65 -10.75 -18.08
N GLY A 84 8.71 -10.09 -18.58
CA GLY A 84 8.72 -9.48 -19.93
C GLY A 84 8.49 -7.96 -20.09
N ALA A 85 8.49 -7.14 -19.04
CA ALA A 85 8.29 -5.69 -19.16
C ALA A 85 9.62 -4.90 -19.07
N GLY A 86 9.79 -3.89 -19.93
CA GLY A 86 10.99 -3.04 -20.01
C GLY A 86 11.22 -2.19 -18.76
N PHE A 87 12.41 -2.33 -18.18
CA PHE A 87 12.85 -1.87 -16.85
C PHE A 87 13.36 -0.42 -16.75
N LEU A 88 12.99 0.51 -17.64
CA LEU A 88 13.73 1.78 -17.73
C LEU A 88 13.26 2.95 -16.84
N ASP A 89 12.29 2.80 -15.92
CA ASP A 89 11.83 3.92 -15.05
C ASP A 89 11.76 3.62 -13.53
N ASP A 90 12.24 2.48 -13.05
CA ASP A 90 11.96 2.03 -11.67
C ASP A 90 12.49 2.95 -10.56
N ALA A 91 13.61 3.64 -10.77
CA ALA A 91 14.14 4.56 -9.77
C ALA A 91 13.29 5.85 -9.65
N GLY A 92 12.74 6.34 -10.76
CA GLY A 92 11.88 7.54 -10.80
C GLY A 92 10.52 7.28 -10.15
N VAL A 93 9.94 6.12 -10.45
CA VAL A 93 8.69 5.66 -9.83
C VAL A 93 8.85 5.48 -8.33
N ILE A 94 9.92 4.82 -7.88
CA ILE A 94 10.19 4.62 -6.44
C ILE A 94 10.47 5.95 -5.71
N ALA A 95 11.19 6.88 -6.33
CA ALA A 95 11.44 8.20 -5.73
C ALA A 95 10.14 9.03 -5.62
N ALA A 96 9.30 9.01 -6.66
CA ALA A 96 7.99 9.66 -6.64
C ALA A 96 7.04 9.00 -5.61
N VAL A 97 7.13 7.67 -5.47
CA VAL A 97 6.45 6.87 -4.45
C VAL A 97 6.82 7.39 -3.05
N LEU A 98 8.11 7.42 -2.70
CA LEU A 98 8.57 7.87 -1.39
C LEU A 98 8.21 9.34 -1.11
N ALA A 99 8.29 10.20 -2.12
CA ALA A 99 7.91 11.61 -2.00
C ALA A 99 6.40 11.80 -1.76
N SER A 100 5.56 11.02 -2.45
CA SER A 100 4.10 11.11 -2.33
C SER A 100 3.56 10.59 -1.00
N VAL A 101 4.14 9.52 -0.46
CA VAL A 101 3.70 8.88 0.78
C VAL A 101 3.92 9.79 1.99
N GLN A 102 5.04 10.52 2.04
CA GLN A 102 5.28 11.49 3.13
C GLN A 102 4.19 12.57 3.22
N SER A 103 3.67 13.02 2.08
CA SER A 103 2.60 14.04 2.04
C SER A 103 1.21 13.48 2.40
N ALA A 104 1.03 12.17 2.33
CA ALA A 104 -0.26 11.50 2.55
C ALA A 104 -0.50 11.04 4.00
N ILE A 105 0.57 10.90 4.78
CA ILE A 105 0.44 10.59 6.20
C ILE A 105 0.05 11.88 6.95
N ARG A 106 -1.26 12.10 7.02
CA ARG A 106 -1.88 13.12 7.87
C ARG A 106 -1.77 12.73 9.35
N GLU A 107 -1.87 13.74 10.22
CA GLU A 107 -1.74 13.56 11.66
C GLU A 107 -2.80 12.61 12.23
N GLU A 108 -4.01 12.64 11.68
CA GLU A 108 -5.10 11.72 12.04
C GLU A 108 -4.77 10.24 11.85
N HIS A 109 -3.92 9.90 10.87
CA HIS A 109 -3.46 8.53 10.65
C HIS A 109 -2.47 8.08 11.71
N ARG A 110 -1.58 8.99 12.16
CA ARG A 110 -0.65 8.73 13.26
C ARG A 110 -1.38 8.57 14.58
N ILE A 111 -2.39 9.41 14.84
CA ILE A 111 -3.21 9.32 16.05
C ILE A 111 -3.90 7.94 16.13
N LYS A 112 -4.57 7.50 15.05
CA LYS A 112 -5.19 6.16 14.98
C LYS A 112 -4.17 5.04 15.20
N ALA A 113 -2.95 5.19 14.68
CA ALA A 113 -1.88 4.23 14.89
C ALA A 113 -1.45 4.14 16.35
N ARG A 114 -1.28 5.27 17.04
CA ARG A 114 -0.96 5.32 18.47
C ARG A 114 -2.05 4.72 19.33
N GLU A 115 -3.31 5.07 19.07
CA GLU A 115 -4.44 4.50 19.82
C GLU A 115 -4.51 2.97 19.71
N PHE A 116 -4.17 2.41 18.55
CA PHE A 116 -4.10 0.97 18.37
C PHE A 116 -2.98 0.35 19.23
N LEU A 117 -1.82 1.00 19.27
CA LEU A 117 -0.67 0.51 20.05
C LEU A 117 -0.89 0.60 21.56
N GLU A 118 -1.58 1.65 22.03
CA GLU A 118 -1.92 1.83 23.45
C GLU A 118 -2.96 0.83 23.95
N LYS A 119 -3.83 0.31 23.07
CA LYS A 119 -4.86 -0.69 23.38
C LYS A 119 -4.35 -2.14 23.31
N LYS A 120 -3.06 -2.35 23.02
CA LYS A 120 -2.47 -3.67 22.77
C LYS A 120 -1.86 -4.32 24.03
#